data_AF-A0A7W1L5E8-F1
#
_entry.id   AF-A0A7W1L5E8-F1
#
_cell.length_a   1.000
_cell.length_b   1.000
_cell.length_c   1.000
_cell.angle_alpha   90.00
_cell.angle_beta   90.00
_cell.angle_gamma   90.00
#
_symmetry.space_group_name_H-M   'P 1'
#
loop_
_entity.id
_entity.type
_entity.pdbx_description
1 polymer ?
#
loop_
_entity_poly.entity_id
_entity_poly.type
_entity_poly.pdbx_seq_one_letter_code
_entity_poly.pdbx_strand_id
1 'polypeptide(L)'
;NPDFLRVVGKDGNGTLLPIGPMLVYEQLPDANPIKKVAADYITKYEAKYGKDSRTTFGGHAWDSYMLLAKAIPEALKKAKPGTKEFRAALRDALESSNVVATHGVYVMSPNDHNGLDNRARVMVKIDNGKWVLQK
;
A
#
# COMPACT_ATOMS: atom_id res chain seq x y z
N ASN A 1 12.58 1.41 -2.09
CA ASN A 1 12.89 2.35 -0.99
C ASN A 1 14.41 2.55 -0.98
N PRO A 2 14.99 3.08 -2.06
CA PRO A 2 16.44 3.02 -2.29
C PRO A 2 17.23 3.94 -1.35
N ASP A 3 16.64 5.07 -0.91
CA ASP A 3 17.36 6.03 -0.07
C ASP A 3 17.80 5.47 1.28
N PHE A 4 16.96 4.66 1.93
CA PHE A 4 17.35 4.00 3.17
C PHE A 4 18.59 3.12 2.95
N LEU A 5 18.59 2.30 1.89
CA LEU A 5 19.70 1.43 1.54
C LEU A 5 20.97 2.22 1.20
N ARG A 6 20.81 3.35 0.49
CA ARG A 6 21.92 4.25 0.14
C ARG A 6 22.56 4.88 1.38
N VAL A 7 21.76 5.35 2.32
CA VAL A 7 22.24 6.06 3.52
C VAL A 7 22.85 5.09 4.53
N VAL A 8 22.19 3.96 4.80
CA VAL A 8 22.68 2.98 5.76
C VAL A 8 23.92 2.24 5.24
N GLY A 9 24.05 2.11 3.91
CA GLY A 9 25.16 1.45 3.27
C GLY A 9 25.42 0.04 3.81
N LYS A 10 26.69 -0.30 3.98
CA LYS A 10 27.13 -1.61 4.49
C LYS A 10 26.68 -1.88 5.93
N ASP A 11 26.50 -0.84 6.73
CA ASP A 11 26.19 -0.96 8.16
C ASP A 11 24.75 -1.45 8.37
N GLY A 12 23.90 -1.35 7.35
CA GLY A 12 22.53 -1.87 7.39
C GLY A 12 22.40 -3.34 7.03
N ASN A 13 23.43 -3.98 6.45
CA ASN A 13 23.35 -5.40 6.08
C ASN A 13 23.05 -6.27 7.32
N GLY A 14 22.12 -7.20 7.16
CA GLY A 14 21.63 -8.06 8.25
C GLY A 14 20.44 -7.47 9.01
N THR A 15 20.07 -6.19 8.82
CA THR A 15 18.91 -5.59 9.50
C THR A 15 17.63 -6.33 9.11
N LEU A 16 16.90 -6.78 10.12
CA LEU A 16 15.56 -7.36 10.00
C LEU A 16 14.50 -6.32 10.36
N LEU A 17 13.47 -6.19 9.53
CA LEU A 17 12.40 -5.23 9.74
C LEU A 17 11.10 -5.66 9.03
N PRO A 18 9.93 -5.37 9.62
CA PRO A 18 8.66 -5.48 8.93
C PRO A 18 8.51 -4.34 7.93
N ILE A 19 7.99 -4.64 6.74
CA ILE A 19 7.69 -3.66 5.70
C ILE A 19 6.37 -3.97 5.01
N GLY A 20 5.84 -2.98 4.29
CA GLY A 20 4.73 -3.18 3.38
C GLY A 20 5.06 -4.14 2.23
N PRO A 21 4.19 -5.10 1.89
CA PRO A 21 4.45 -6.16 0.91
C PRO A 21 4.80 -5.64 -0.49
N MET A 22 4.29 -4.49 -0.92
CA MET A 22 4.59 -3.93 -2.24
C MET A 22 6.09 -3.75 -2.50
N LEU A 23 6.89 -3.47 -1.46
CA LEU A 23 8.30 -3.15 -1.65
C LEU A 23 9.11 -4.32 -2.21
N VAL A 24 8.63 -5.53 -1.99
CA VAL A 24 9.22 -6.78 -2.47
C VAL A 24 8.21 -7.61 -3.25
N TYR A 25 7.27 -6.97 -3.97
CA TYR A 25 6.16 -7.67 -4.62
C TYR A 25 6.60 -8.79 -5.56
N GLU A 26 7.76 -8.65 -6.21
CA GLU A 26 8.35 -9.66 -7.09
C GLU A 26 8.66 -10.96 -6.34
N GLN A 27 8.96 -10.87 -5.05
CA GLN A 27 9.34 -11.98 -4.18
C GLN A 27 8.12 -12.64 -3.51
N LEU A 28 6.92 -12.04 -3.60
CA LEU A 28 5.70 -12.61 -3.03
C LEU A 28 5.24 -13.85 -3.79
N PRO A 29 4.58 -14.82 -3.12
CA PRO A 29 3.89 -15.92 -3.79
C PRO A 29 2.86 -15.40 -4.80
N ASP A 30 2.65 -16.12 -5.91
CA ASP A 30 1.67 -15.72 -6.94
C ASP A 30 0.22 -15.69 -6.41
N ALA A 31 -0.08 -16.52 -5.40
CA ALA A 31 -1.36 -16.53 -4.71
C ALA A 31 -1.58 -15.32 -3.78
N ASN A 32 -0.56 -14.49 -3.54
CA ASN A 32 -0.74 -13.30 -2.70
C ASN A 32 -1.57 -12.26 -3.46
N PRO A 33 -2.76 -11.86 -2.95
CA PRO A 33 -3.67 -10.96 -3.67
C PRO A 33 -3.05 -9.57 -3.93
N ILE A 34 -2.08 -9.16 -3.12
CA ILE A 34 -1.41 -7.86 -3.22
C ILE A 34 -0.46 -7.81 -4.41
N LYS A 35 0.10 -8.94 -4.85
CA LYS A 35 1.16 -8.99 -5.86
C LYS A 35 0.78 -8.26 -7.15
N LYS A 36 -0.43 -8.51 -7.66
CA LYS A 36 -0.92 -7.87 -8.89
C LYS A 36 -1.16 -6.37 -8.73
N VAL A 37 -1.72 -5.96 -7.60
CA VAL A 37 -2.02 -4.54 -7.31
C VAL A 37 -0.71 -3.74 -7.12
N ALA A 38 0.25 -4.31 -6.39
CA ALA A 38 1.57 -3.74 -6.21
C ALA A 38 2.33 -3.62 -7.56
N ALA A 39 2.31 -4.67 -8.39
CA ALA A 39 2.93 -4.63 -9.72
C ALA A 39 2.38 -3.49 -10.59
N ASP A 40 1.06 -3.31 -10.59
CA ASP A 40 0.39 -2.27 -11.34
C ASP A 40 0.79 -0.86 -10.90
N TYR A 41 0.77 -0.59 -9.59
CA TYR A 41 1.21 0.68 -9.01
C TYR A 41 2.68 0.96 -9.33
N ILE A 42 3.54 -0.02 -9.10
CA ILE A 42 4.99 0.14 -9.23
C ILE A 42 5.39 0.35 -10.70
N THR A 43 4.75 -0.37 -11.63
CA THR A 43 5.00 -0.17 -13.06
C THR A 43 4.66 1.26 -13.47
N LYS A 44 3.52 1.80 -13.02
CA LYS A 44 3.16 3.21 -13.27
C LYS A 44 4.14 4.19 -12.62
N TYR A 45 4.54 3.92 -11.38
CA TYR A 45 5.44 4.79 -10.62
C TYR A 45 6.82 4.83 -11.26
N GLU A 46 7.42 3.67 -11.54
CA GLU A 46 8.76 3.57 -12.10
C GLU A 46 8.83 4.00 -13.58
N ALA A 47 7.74 3.89 -14.34
CA ALA A 47 7.64 4.51 -15.67
C ALA A 47 7.78 6.03 -15.61
N LYS A 48 7.33 6.67 -14.53
CA LYS A 48 7.39 8.13 -14.35
C LYS A 48 8.68 8.60 -13.65
N TYR A 49 9.15 7.84 -12.67
CA TYR A 49 10.23 8.27 -11.76
C TYR A 49 11.53 7.47 -11.94
N GLY A 50 11.57 6.56 -12.91
CA GLY A 50 12.72 5.74 -13.21
C GLY A 50 12.68 4.37 -12.51
N LYS A 51 13.43 3.42 -13.07
CA LYS A 51 13.56 2.07 -12.54
C LYS A 51 14.08 2.09 -11.09
N ASP A 52 13.56 1.19 -10.25
CA ASP A 52 13.95 0.99 -8.85
C ASP A 52 13.68 2.21 -7.92
N SER A 53 12.92 3.19 -8.40
CA SER A 53 12.59 4.41 -7.65
C SER A 53 11.48 4.24 -6.61
N ARG A 54 10.77 3.10 -6.60
CA ARG A 54 9.64 2.87 -5.68
C ARG A 54 10.02 3.12 -4.23
N THR A 55 9.10 3.65 -3.44
CA THR A 55 9.24 3.78 -1.99
C THR A 55 7.99 3.22 -1.32
N THR A 56 8.10 2.88 -0.03
CA THR A 56 6.90 2.48 0.74
C THR A 56 5.88 3.64 0.80
N PHE A 57 6.39 4.86 0.85
CA PHE A 57 5.60 6.07 1.09
C PHE A 57 4.64 6.40 -0.06
N GLY A 58 5.11 6.26 -1.30
CA GLY A 58 4.24 6.45 -2.46
C GLY A 58 3.07 5.45 -2.50
N GLY A 59 3.31 4.21 -2.04
CA GLY A 59 2.26 3.19 -1.94
C GLY A 59 1.14 3.57 -0.97
N HIS A 60 1.43 4.24 0.14
CA HIS A 60 0.38 4.69 1.08
C HIS A 60 -0.55 5.75 0.45
N ALA A 61 0.00 6.66 -0.35
CA ALA A 61 -0.79 7.63 -1.11
C ALA A 61 -1.65 6.94 -2.18
N TRP A 62 -1.08 5.95 -2.88
CA TRP A 62 -1.81 5.14 -3.86
C TRP A 62 -2.96 4.34 -3.22
N ASP A 63 -2.72 3.72 -2.06
CA ASP A 63 -3.73 2.97 -1.32
C ASP A 63 -4.89 3.87 -0.87
N SER A 64 -4.57 5.10 -0.43
CA SER A 64 -5.59 6.11 -0.11
C SER A 64 -6.43 6.47 -1.34
N TYR A 65 -5.80 6.61 -2.50
CA TYR A 65 -6.51 6.79 -3.76
C TYR A 65 -7.41 5.59 -4.09
N MET A 66 -6.96 4.35 -3.88
CA MET A 66 -7.77 3.15 -4.14
C MET A 66 -9.01 3.08 -3.24
N LEU A 67 -8.87 3.39 -1.95
CA LEU A 67 -10.00 3.49 -1.02
C LEU A 67 -11.01 4.55 -1.48
N LEU A 68 -10.53 5.74 -1.85
CA LEU A 68 -11.38 6.81 -2.38
C LEU A 68 -12.05 6.41 -3.72
N ALA A 69 -11.33 5.75 -4.62
CA ALA A 69 -11.87 5.27 -5.89
C ALA A 69 -13.04 4.28 -5.68
N LYS A 70 -13.00 3.50 -4.60
CA LYS A 70 -14.10 2.61 -4.19
C LYS A 70 -15.25 3.37 -3.52
N ALA A 71 -14.95 4.33 -2.65
CA ALA A 71 -15.94 5.00 -1.81
C ALA A 71 -16.67 6.18 -2.48
N ILE A 72 -15.99 6.93 -3.36
CA ILE A 72 -16.56 8.10 -4.05
C ILE A 72 -17.82 7.76 -4.86
N PRO A 73 -17.87 6.68 -5.66
CA PRO A 73 -19.09 6.30 -6.38
C PRO A 73 -20.30 6.08 -5.47
N GLU A 74 -20.10 5.54 -4.26
CA GLU A 74 -21.19 5.34 -3.29
C GLU A 74 -21.62 6.67 -2.66
N ALA A 75 -20.68 7.57 -2.37
CA ALA A 75 -20.99 8.89 -1.86
C ALA A 75 -21.76 9.76 -2.88
N LEU A 76 -21.41 9.65 -4.17
CA LEU A 76 -22.05 10.38 -5.26
C LEU A 76 -23.53 10.02 -5.45
N LYS A 77 -23.96 8.82 -5.03
CA LYS A 77 -25.38 8.43 -5.04
C LYS A 77 -26.20 9.19 -3.99
N LYS A 78 -25.56 9.71 -2.94
CA LYS A 78 -26.22 10.35 -1.79
C LYS A 78 -26.16 11.88 -1.81
N ALA A 79 -25.07 12.46 -2.33
CA ALA A 79 -24.87 13.90 -2.32
C ALA A 79 -23.88 14.37 -3.40
N LYS A 80 -23.82 15.69 -3.63
CA LYS A 80 -22.88 16.32 -4.58
C LYS A 80 -21.56 16.68 -3.91
N PRO A 81 -20.40 16.56 -4.59
CA PRO A 81 -19.13 17.04 -4.07
C PRO A 81 -19.20 18.49 -3.62
N GLY A 82 -18.46 18.83 -2.56
CA GLY A 82 -18.44 20.17 -1.97
C GLY A 82 -19.43 20.39 -0.82
N THR A 83 -20.41 19.50 -0.60
CA THR A 83 -21.39 19.65 0.49
C THR A 83 -21.00 18.89 1.77
N LYS A 84 -21.67 19.21 2.89
CA LYS A 84 -21.50 18.48 4.17
C LYS A 84 -21.98 17.03 4.04
N GLU A 85 -23.06 16.83 3.30
CA GLU A 85 -23.72 15.55 3.07
C GLU A 85 -22.81 14.62 2.26
N PHE A 86 -22.07 15.13 1.28
CA PHE A 86 -21.10 14.33 0.54
C PHE A 86 -19.93 13.87 1.41
N ARG A 87 -19.44 14.73 2.31
CA ARG A 87 -18.40 14.33 3.28
C ARG A 87 -18.90 13.24 4.23
N ALA A 88 -20.14 13.36 4.72
CA ALA A 88 -20.75 12.34 5.56
C ALA A 88 -20.94 11.01 4.80
N ALA A 89 -21.45 11.07 3.57
CA ALA A 89 -21.64 9.90 2.71
C ALA A 89 -20.30 9.21 2.35
N LEU A 90 -19.24 9.99 2.11
CA LEU A 90 -17.90 9.48 1.87
C LEU A 90 -17.33 8.78 3.11
N ARG A 91 -17.51 9.36 4.30
CA ARG A 91 -17.12 8.72 5.57
C ARG A 91 -17.81 7.36 5.73
N ASP A 92 -19.12 7.29 5.52
CA ASP A 92 -19.90 6.03 5.61
C ASP A 92 -19.40 4.97 4.60
N ALA A 93 -19.07 5.40 3.38
CA ALA A 93 -18.60 4.51 2.32
C ALA A 93 -17.18 3.99 2.60
N LEU A 94 -16.30 4.82 3.16
CA LEU A 94 -14.96 4.40 3.59
C LEU A 94 -15.04 3.40 4.75
N GLU A 95 -15.92 3.63 5.73
CA GLU A 95 -16.12 2.77 6.89
C GLU A 95 -16.67 1.37 6.55
N SER A 96 -17.22 1.20 5.34
CA SER A 96 -17.74 -0.08 4.81
C SER A 96 -16.87 -0.66 3.68
N SER A 97 -15.66 -0.15 3.48
CA SER A 97 -14.79 -0.53 2.37
C SER A 97 -14.04 -1.86 2.60
N ASN A 98 -13.97 -2.66 1.53
CA ASN A 98 -13.11 -3.83 1.41
C ASN A 98 -12.27 -3.72 0.13
N VAL A 99 -10.98 -3.41 0.27
CA VAL A 99 -10.09 -3.05 -0.85
C VAL A 99 -8.76 -3.78 -0.75
N VAL A 100 -8.43 -4.57 -1.76
CA VAL A 100 -7.07 -5.10 -1.98
C VAL A 100 -6.21 -3.98 -2.54
N ALA A 101 -5.17 -3.60 -1.82
CA ALA A 101 -4.30 -2.47 -2.12
C ALA A 101 -2.82 -2.90 -2.12
N THR A 102 -1.88 -1.95 -2.18
CA THR A 102 -0.44 -2.25 -2.31
C THR A 102 0.20 -2.62 -0.97
N HIS A 103 -0.26 -2.03 0.14
CA HIS A 103 0.25 -2.36 1.47
C HIS A 103 -0.55 -3.42 2.21
N GLY A 104 -1.69 -3.87 1.69
CA GLY A 104 -2.53 -4.82 2.39
C GLY A 104 -3.91 -4.99 1.77
N VAL A 105 -4.80 -5.64 2.53
CA VAL A 105 -6.23 -5.68 2.22
C VAL A 105 -6.93 -4.91 3.32
N TYR A 106 -7.48 -3.76 2.98
CA TYR A 106 -8.24 -2.91 3.89
C TYR A 106 -9.65 -3.48 4.04
N VAL A 107 -10.00 -3.90 5.25
CA VAL A 107 -11.36 -4.32 5.64
C VAL A 107 -11.81 -3.40 6.78
N MET A 108 -12.45 -2.30 6.42
CA MET A 108 -12.87 -1.27 7.37
C MET A 108 -14.12 -1.68 8.13
N SER A 109 -14.28 -1.15 9.34
CA SER A 109 -15.51 -1.28 10.14
C SER A 109 -15.71 -0.06 11.03
N PRO A 110 -16.89 0.11 11.66
CA PRO A 110 -17.11 1.20 12.62
C PRO A 110 -16.15 1.23 13.81
N ASN A 111 -15.53 0.09 14.13
CA ASN A 111 -14.62 -0.06 15.27
C ASN A 111 -13.14 -0.20 14.85
N ASP A 112 -12.85 -0.25 13.55
CA ASP A 112 -11.49 -0.35 13.02
C ASP A 112 -11.38 0.43 11.70
N HIS A 113 -10.76 1.61 11.80
CA HIS A 113 -10.47 2.50 10.67
C HIS A 113 -9.06 2.30 10.10
N ASN A 114 -8.30 1.31 10.61
CA ASN A 114 -7.08 0.85 9.98
C ASN A 114 -7.41 -0.26 8.97
N GLY A 115 -8.14 -1.28 9.42
CA GLY A 115 -8.68 -2.36 8.58
C GLY A 115 -7.62 -3.31 8.01
N LEU A 116 -6.36 -3.22 8.43
CA LEU A 116 -5.28 -4.09 7.96
C LEU A 116 -5.04 -5.27 8.90
N ASP A 117 -4.65 -6.41 8.33
CA ASP A 117 -4.33 -7.63 9.06
C ASP A 117 -2.91 -8.15 8.76
N ASN A 118 -2.67 -9.45 8.94
CA ASN A 118 -1.39 -10.12 8.70
C ASN A 118 -0.90 -10.03 7.26
N ARG A 119 -1.78 -9.75 6.30
CA ARG A 119 -1.40 -9.53 4.90
C ARG A 119 -0.68 -8.19 4.71
N ALA A 120 -0.73 -7.29 5.68
CA ALA A 120 -0.21 -5.93 5.54
C ALA A 120 1.27 -5.74 5.88
N ARG A 121 1.95 -6.81 6.30
CA ARG A 121 3.39 -6.78 6.51
C ARG A 121 4.06 -8.07 6.07
N VAL A 122 5.30 -7.93 5.62
CA VAL A 122 6.24 -9.03 5.42
C VAL A 122 7.53 -8.72 6.16
N MET A 123 8.25 -9.75 6.58
CA MET A 123 9.59 -9.59 7.13
C MET A 123 10.60 -9.53 5.99
N VAL A 124 11.50 -8.55 6.03
CA VAL A 124 12.65 -8.50 5.14
C VAL A 124 13.95 -8.43 5.93
N LYS A 125 15.02 -8.86 5.26
CA LYS A 125 16.40 -8.62 5.66
C LYS A 125 17.07 -7.75 4.61
N ILE A 126 17.94 -6.84 5.05
CA ILE A 126 18.87 -6.18 4.12
C ILE A 126 20.01 -7.15 3.84
N ASP A 127 20.17 -7.55 2.58
CA ASP A 127 21.24 -8.44 2.12
C ASP A 127 21.93 -7.81 0.92
N ASN A 128 23.23 -7.53 1.05
CA ASN A 128 24.04 -6.87 0.03
C ASN A 128 23.37 -5.61 -0.54
N GLY A 129 22.86 -4.75 0.35
CA GLY A 129 22.18 -3.51 -0.03
C GLY A 129 20.85 -3.71 -0.76
N LYS A 130 20.18 -4.86 -0.61
CA LYS A 130 18.87 -5.15 -1.21
C LYS A 130 17.86 -5.59 -0.16
N TRP A 131 16.59 -5.28 -0.41
CA TRP A 131 15.48 -5.81 0.37
C TRP A 131 15.21 -7.26 -0.02
N VAL A 132 15.40 -8.20 0.91
CA VAL A 132 15.18 -9.64 0.67
C VAL A 132 14.09 -10.16 1.59
N LEU A 133 13.02 -10.68 0.99
CA LEU A 133 11.90 -11.31 1.70
C LEU A 133 12.40 -12.49 2.55
N GLN A 134 12.00 -12.52 3.82
CA GLN A 134 12.24 -13.65 4.72
C GLN A 134 10.99 -14.54 4.76
N LYS A 135 11.21 -15.85 4.85
CA LYS A 135 10.16 -16.87 4.98
C LYS A 135 10.03 -17.33 6.42
#